data_AF-A0A8J3S5G7-F1
#
_entry.id   AF-A0A8J3S5G7-F1
#
_cell.length_a   1.000
_cell.length_b   1.000
_cell.length_c   1.000
_cell.angle_alpha   90.00
_cell.angle_beta   90.00
_cell.angle_gamma   90.00
#
_symmetry.space_group_name_H-M   'P 1'
#
loop_
_entity.id
_entity.type
_entity.pdbx_description
1 polymer ?
#
loop_
_entity_poly.entity_id
_entity_poly.type
_entity_poly.pdbx_seq_one_letter_code
_entity_poly.pdbx_strand_id
1 'polypeptide(L)'
;MKEIAMPTMYKRTFPQVPANRWNAESHGSAGDVDERTAKSFYSIDAATPEEAELRVLAWIDHDYEDDLRHAEATADPVPVAPGRWRVTLEFDTREE
;
A
#
# COMPACT_ATOMS: atom_id res chain seq x y z
N MET A 1 -20.87 31.84 5.53
CA MET A 1 -19.60 31.14 5.72
C MET A 1 -19.76 29.81 5.01
N LYS A 2 -19.04 29.58 3.91
CA LYS A 2 -19.13 28.33 3.16
C LYS A 2 -18.24 27.32 3.89
N GLU A 3 -18.84 26.34 4.54
CA GLU A 3 -18.15 25.12 4.94
C GLU A 3 -17.66 24.46 3.66
N ILE A 4 -16.36 24.59 3.40
CA ILE A 4 -15.68 23.83 2.36
C ILE A 4 -15.72 22.40 2.86
N ALA A 5 -16.51 21.55 2.20
CA ALA A 5 -16.46 20.11 2.41
C ALA A 5 -15.00 19.68 2.32
N MET A 6 -14.42 19.28 3.46
CA MET A 6 -13.10 18.69 3.46
C MET A 6 -13.19 17.46 2.55
N PRO A 7 -12.39 17.34 1.47
CA PRO A 7 -12.22 16.03 0.86
C PRO A 7 -11.77 15.12 2.00
N THR A 8 -12.33 13.91 2.05
CA THR A 8 -12.00 12.88 3.04
C THR A 8 -10.52 12.51 2.89
N MET A 9 -9.61 13.41 3.29
CA MET A 9 -8.18 13.20 3.26
C MET A 9 -7.93 12.07 4.24
N TYR A 10 -7.44 10.95 3.70
CA TYR A 10 -6.98 9.83 4.48
C TYR A 10 -6.14 10.33 5.65
N LYS A 11 -6.65 10.19 6.87
CA LYS A 11 -5.94 10.52 8.12
C LYS A 11 -4.86 9.47 8.43
N ARG A 12 -4.14 8.97 7.42
CA ARG A 12 -2.91 8.19 7.60
C ARG A 12 -1.75 9.12 7.29
N THR A 13 -1.07 9.58 8.33
CA THR A 13 0.24 10.20 8.15
C THR A 13 1.19 9.10 7.71
N PHE A 14 1.55 9.07 6.44
CA PHE A 14 2.53 8.11 5.93
C PHE A 14 3.95 8.50 6.34
N PRO A 15 4.84 7.52 6.59
CA PRO A 15 6.26 7.80 6.77
C PRO A 15 6.84 8.40 5.49
N GLN A 16 7.83 9.29 5.63
CA GLN A 16 8.57 9.81 4.48
C GLN A 16 9.30 8.65 3.78
N VAL A 17 9.10 8.52 2.45
CA VAL A 17 9.72 7.49 1.64
C VAL A 17 11.19 7.86 1.37
N PRO A 18 12.18 7.02 1.78
CA PRO A 18 13.58 7.25 1.48
C PRO A 18 13.88 6.91 0.02
N ALA A 19 15.03 7.38 -0.50
CA ALA A 19 15.41 7.16 -1.90
C ALA A 19 15.50 5.66 -2.29
N ASN A 20 15.91 4.78 -1.37
CA ASN A 20 15.96 3.34 -1.59
C ASN A 20 14.62 2.62 -1.33
N ARG A 21 13.57 3.35 -0.94
CA ARG A 21 12.22 2.82 -0.67
C ARG A 21 12.22 1.62 0.27
N TRP A 22 13.09 1.61 1.29
CA TRP A 22 13.24 0.46 2.19
C TRP A 22 13.50 -0.88 1.46
N ASN A 23 14.22 -0.80 0.34
CA ASN A 23 14.51 -1.92 -0.56
C ASN A 23 13.23 -2.64 -1.03
N ALA A 24 12.15 -1.88 -1.26
CA ALA A 24 10.89 -2.42 -1.73
C ALA A 24 11.01 -3.01 -3.14
N GLU A 25 10.41 -4.18 -3.33
CA GLU A 25 10.34 -4.88 -4.61
C GLU A 25 8.88 -5.25 -4.91
N SER A 26 8.47 -5.12 -6.17
CA SER A 26 7.19 -5.62 -6.66
C SER A 26 7.39 -6.99 -7.29
N HIS A 27 6.55 -7.95 -6.90
CA HIS A 27 6.55 -9.33 -7.41
C HIS A 27 5.46 -9.56 -8.46
N GLY A 28 4.82 -8.48 -8.90
CA GLY A 28 3.72 -8.50 -9.86
C GLY A 28 2.35 -8.36 -9.19
N SER A 29 1.33 -8.51 -10.02
CA SER A 29 -0.08 -8.34 -9.68
C SER A 29 -0.88 -9.57 -10.10
N ALA A 30 -1.86 -9.95 -9.28
CA ALA A 30 -2.91 -10.89 -9.65
C ALA A 30 -4.25 -10.16 -9.59
N GLY A 31 -5.03 -10.26 -10.65
CA GLY A 31 -6.42 -9.82 -10.66
C GLY A 31 -7.23 -10.83 -11.45
N ASP A 32 -8.30 -11.35 -10.86
CA ASP A 32 -9.35 -11.97 -11.63
C ASP A 32 -10.11 -10.84 -12.32
N VAL A 33 -10.20 -10.87 -13.65
CA VAL A 33 -10.86 -9.83 -14.45
C VAL A 33 -12.37 -9.74 -14.11
N ASP A 34 -12.91 -10.76 -13.44
CA ASP A 34 -14.27 -10.83 -12.90
C ASP A 34 -14.40 -10.38 -11.43
N GLU A 35 -13.29 -10.32 -10.67
CA GLU A 35 -13.30 -9.84 -9.28
C GLU A 35 -13.05 -8.33 -9.26
N ARG A 36 -13.89 -7.58 -8.54
CA ARG A 36 -13.78 -6.12 -8.34
C ARG A 36 -12.56 -5.69 -7.52
N THR A 37 -11.59 -6.60 -7.37
CA THR A 37 -10.42 -6.44 -6.53
C THR A 37 -9.20 -6.89 -7.32
N ALA A 38 -8.26 -5.98 -7.53
CA ALA A 38 -6.93 -6.33 -8.02
C ALA A 38 -5.98 -6.44 -6.82
N LYS A 39 -5.07 -7.42 -6.86
CA LYS A 39 -4.04 -7.64 -5.84
C LYS A 39 -2.67 -7.41 -6.42
N SER A 40 -1.79 -6.76 -5.67
CA SER A 40 -0.37 -6.66 -5.98
C SER A 40 0.48 -7.13 -4.82
N PHE A 41 1.60 -7.77 -5.13
CA PHE A 41 2.46 -8.40 -4.14
C PHE A 41 3.79 -7.67 -4.08
N TYR A 42 4.24 -7.39 -2.86
CA TYR A 42 5.45 -6.64 -2.59
C TYR A 42 6.30 -7.32 -1.53
N SER A 43 7.60 -7.03 -1.53
CA SER A 43 8.43 -7.27 -0.36
C SER A 43 9.16 -5.99 0.05
N ILE A 44 9.23 -5.73 1.34
CA ILE A 44 9.81 -4.50 1.88
C ILE A 44 10.53 -4.76 3.19
N ASP A 45 11.58 -3.99 3.46
CA ASP A 45 12.23 -4.05 4.76
C ASP A 45 11.40 -3.29 5.79
N ALA A 46 11.17 -3.88 6.96
CA ALA A 46 10.46 -3.29 8.10
C ALA A 46 10.75 -4.07 9.39
N ALA A 47 10.64 -3.41 10.54
CA ALA A 47 10.83 -4.06 11.83
C ALA A 47 9.63 -4.96 12.19
N THR A 48 8.42 -4.58 11.77
CA THR A 48 7.16 -5.28 12.09
C THR A 48 6.27 -5.39 10.84
N PRO A 49 5.27 -6.32 10.83
CA PRO A 49 4.35 -6.44 9.70
C PRO A 49 3.53 -5.17 9.49
N GLU A 50 3.07 -4.54 10.57
CA GLU A 50 2.27 -3.30 10.50
C GLU A 50 3.09 -2.14 9.93
N GLU A 51 4.40 -2.09 10.24
CA GLU A 51 5.30 -1.13 9.62
C GLU A 51 5.51 -1.43 8.13
N ALA A 52 5.58 -2.70 7.73
CA ALA A 52 5.68 -3.09 6.33
C ALA A 52 4.47 -2.63 5.51
N GLU A 53 3.26 -2.83 6.04
CA GLU A 53 2.01 -2.36 5.43
C GLU A 53 2.01 -0.85 5.22
N LEU A 54 2.37 -0.07 6.25
CA LEU A 54 2.43 1.38 6.18
C LEU A 54 3.48 1.88 5.17
N ARG A 55 4.63 1.22 5.09
CA ARG A 55 5.69 1.59 4.14
C ARG A 55 5.32 1.27 2.70
N VAL A 56 4.61 0.16 2.44
CA VAL A 56 4.09 -0.13 1.10
C VAL A 56 3.07 0.91 0.68
N LEU A 57 2.11 1.26 1.54
CA LEU A 57 1.15 2.32 1.25
C LEU A 57 1.85 3.66 0.99
N ALA A 58 2.81 4.04 1.83
CA ALA A 58 3.59 5.27 1.64
C ALA A 58 4.35 5.29 0.31
N TRP A 59 4.93 4.15 -0.08
CA TRP A 59 5.63 4.03 -1.36
C TRP A 59 4.67 4.18 -2.54
N ILE A 60 3.52 3.51 -2.51
CA ILE A 60 2.56 3.59 -3.62
C ILE A 60 1.94 4.99 -3.71
N ASP A 61 1.59 5.62 -2.58
CA ASP A 61 1.13 7.01 -2.50
C ASP A 61 2.15 7.97 -3.14
N HIS A 62 3.43 7.79 -2.79
CA HIS A 62 4.52 8.63 -3.29
C HIS A 62 4.80 8.48 -4.79
N ASP A 63 4.74 7.26 -5.32
CA ASP A 63 5.13 6.98 -6.71
C ASP A 63 3.96 7.05 -7.71
N TYR A 64 2.72 6.82 -7.27
CA TYR A 64 1.56 6.64 -8.16
C TYR A 64 0.38 7.59 -7.84
N GLU A 65 0.53 8.49 -6.86
CA GLU A 65 -0.24 9.70 -6.48
C GLU A 65 -1.80 9.70 -6.51
N ASP A 66 -2.52 8.73 -7.09
CA ASP A 66 -3.98 8.86 -7.32
C ASP A 66 -4.84 7.62 -6.98
N ASP A 67 -4.27 6.44 -6.70
CA ASP A 67 -5.01 5.16 -6.72
C ASP A 67 -5.08 4.36 -5.40
N LEU A 68 -4.85 5.00 -4.24
CA LEU A 68 -5.03 4.32 -2.95
C LEU A 68 -6.47 4.37 -2.40
N ARG A 69 -7.44 4.87 -3.18
CA ARG A 69 -8.84 4.92 -2.72
C ARG A 69 -9.37 3.49 -2.56
N HIS A 70 -9.60 3.10 -1.31
CA HIS A 70 -9.98 1.74 -0.90
C HIS A 70 -8.86 0.69 -0.97
N ALA A 71 -7.59 1.12 -1.05
CA ALA A 71 -6.48 0.19 -0.99
C ALA A 71 -6.22 -0.31 0.44
N GLU A 72 -6.14 -1.63 0.60
CA GLU A 72 -5.80 -2.29 1.86
C GLU A 72 -4.48 -3.05 1.71
N ALA A 73 -3.52 -2.75 2.58
CA ALA A 73 -2.25 -3.47 2.65
C ALA A 73 -2.29 -4.46 3.81
N THR A 74 -1.88 -5.69 3.56
CA THR A 74 -1.78 -6.75 4.58
C THR A 74 -0.43 -7.44 4.46
N ALA A 75 0.36 -7.45 5.52
CA ALA A 75 1.60 -8.20 5.60
C ALA A 75 1.34 -9.66 5.95
N ASP A 76 2.15 -10.56 5.39
CA ASP A 76 2.14 -11.97 5.79
C ASP A 76 2.50 -12.08 7.29
N PRO A 77 1.88 -13.01 8.04
CA PRO A 77 2.13 -13.17 9.47
C PRO A 77 3.56 -13.66 9.79
N VAL A 78 4.29 -14.13 8.78
CA VAL A 78 5.67 -14.61 8.90
C VAL A 78 6.55 -13.86 7.91
N PRO A 79 7.66 -13.26 8.34
CA PRO A 79 8.56 -12.55 7.45
C PRO A 79 9.30 -13.51 6.50
N VAL A 80 9.61 -13.05 5.29
CA VAL A 80 10.37 -13.83 4.29
C VAL A 80 11.81 -14.05 4.75
N ALA A 81 12.36 -13.06 5.43
CA ALA A 81 13.66 -13.09 6.12
C ALA A 81 13.61 -12.11 7.30
N PRO A 82 14.50 -12.21 8.30
CA PRO A 82 14.52 -11.25 9.41
C PRO A 82 14.55 -9.79 8.90
N GLY A 83 13.54 -9.01 9.25
CA GLY A 83 13.40 -7.62 8.84
C GLY A 83 12.85 -7.39 7.43
N ARG A 84 12.42 -8.44 6.70
CA ARG A 84 11.83 -8.35 5.36
C ARG A 84 10.49 -9.08 5.28
N TRP A 85 9.48 -8.34 4.87
CA TRP A 85 8.08 -8.77 4.89
C TRP A 85 7.52 -8.86 3.49
N ARG A 86 6.63 -9.82 3.26
CA ARG A 86 5.77 -9.83 2.08
C ARG A 86 4.48 -9.10 2.43
N VAL A 87 4.03 -8.25 1.53
CA VAL A 87 2.80 -7.45 1.68
C VAL A 87 1.95 -7.64 0.45
N THR A 88 0.68 -7.95 0.66
CA THR A 88 -0.35 -7.94 -0.36
C THR A 88 -1.08 -6.62 -0.28
N LEU A 89 -1.16 -5.90 -1.39
CA LEU A 89 -1.97 -4.70 -1.54
C LEU A 89 -3.19 -5.07 -2.37
N GLU A 90 -4.37 -4.85 -1.84
CA GLU A 90 -5.64 -5.05 -2.54
C GLU A 90 -6.22 -3.67 -2.86
N PHE A 91 -6.59 -3.44 -4.12
CA PHE A 91 -7.27 -2.22 -4.56
C PHE A 91 -8.62 -2.58 -5.17
N ASP A 92 -9.62 -1.77 -4.84
CA ASP A 92 -10.94 -1.88 -5.44
C ASP A 92 -10.90 -1.23 -6.83
N THR A 93 -11.25 -2.00 -7.87
CA THR A 93 -11.17 -1.54 -9.26
C THR A 93 -12.44 -0.84 -9.74
N ARG A 94 -13.38 -0.49 -8.84
CA ARG A 94 -14.57 0.26 -9.22
C ARG A 94 -14.17 1.66 -9.68
N GLU A 95 -14.13 1.86 -10.99
CA GLU A 95 -14.24 3.19 -11.60
C GLU A 95 -15.59 3.78 -11.16
N GLU A 96 -15.57 4.96 -10.51
CA GLU A 96 -16.77 5.78 -10.30
C GLU A 96 -17.26 6.39 -11.62
#